data_AF-A0A369JCP3-F1
#
_entry.id   AF-A0A369JCP3-F1
#
_cell.length_a   1.000
_cell.length_b   1.000
_cell.length_c   1.000
_cell.angle_alpha   90.00
_cell.angle_beta   90.00
_cell.angle_gamma   90.00
#
_symmetry.space_group_name_H-M   'P 1'
#
loop_
_entity.id
_entity.type
_entity.pdbx_description
1 polymer ?
#
loop_
_entity_poly.entity_id
_entity_poly.type
_entity_poly.pdbx_seq_one_letter_code
_entity_poly.pdbx_strand_id
1 'polypeptide(L)'
;MPTSRKSALSQDDLVFAIRSLPPHPTHDDLLFIAMLLSGFYGLHRLGELSFPDDVELRDDQKTIKAASVVISPSGYQYFLPGHKADRFFEGNTFPLSAELWLTSAGTVPTRSFFMRRLRILFNKSIAGQSMRAGGATSLAENGVAPSIIQATGRWSSDAFQLYIRKNPVLIQALIFGRSLQSMPAYTHIS
;
A
#
# COMPACT_ATOMS: atom_id res chain seq x y z
N MET A 1 -26.11 2.62 -11.78
CA MET A 1 -25.26 3.83 -11.74
C MET A 1 -23.81 3.40 -11.76
N PRO A 2 -22.95 3.85 -12.69
CA PRO A 2 -21.53 3.54 -12.62
C PRO A 2 -20.99 4.16 -11.32
N THR A 3 -20.43 3.33 -10.44
CA THR A 3 -19.81 3.80 -9.20
C THR A 3 -18.60 4.65 -9.59
N SER A 4 -18.68 5.96 -9.34
CA SER A 4 -17.57 6.88 -9.60
C SER A 4 -16.28 6.35 -8.93
N ARG A 5 -15.28 6.05 -9.76
CA ARG A 5 -14.04 5.42 -9.36
C ARG A 5 -13.22 6.40 -8.53
N LYS A 6 -12.74 5.97 -7.35
CA LYS A 6 -11.91 6.81 -6.47
C LYS A 6 -10.59 7.21 -7.17
N SER A 7 -10.07 8.40 -6.90
CA SER A 7 -8.82 8.95 -7.44
C SER A 7 -7.61 8.28 -6.81
N ALA A 8 -6.49 8.19 -7.55
CA ALA A 8 -5.24 7.65 -7.00
C ALA A 8 -4.60 8.71 -6.11
N LEU A 9 -4.02 8.28 -5.00
CA LEU A 9 -3.24 9.17 -4.16
C LEU A 9 -1.90 9.45 -4.86
N SER A 10 -1.37 10.67 -4.75
CA SER A 10 -0.08 11.07 -5.32
C SER A 10 0.98 11.26 -4.23
N GLN A 11 2.26 11.40 -4.61
CA GLN A 11 3.30 11.76 -3.64
C GLN A 11 3.05 13.14 -3.02
N ASP A 12 2.52 14.09 -3.81
CA ASP A 12 2.14 15.42 -3.30
C ASP A 12 1.03 15.35 -2.25
N ASP A 13 0.07 14.44 -2.42
CA ASP A 13 -0.98 14.19 -1.41
C ASP A 13 -0.36 13.68 -0.10
N LEU A 14 0.67 12.82 -0.17
CA LEU A 14 1.38 12.34 1.03
C LEU A 14 2.15 13.47 1.72
N VAL A 15 2.87 14.29 0.95
CA VAL A 15 3.58 15.45 1.47
C VAL A 15 2.60 16.43 2.12
N PHE A 16 1.45 16.66 1.49
CA PHE A 16 0.36 17.47 2.05
C PHE A 16 -0.15 16.89 3.38
N ALA A 17 -0.41 15.58 3.43
CA ALA A 17 -0.86 14.92 4.66
C ALA A 17 0.16 15.05 5.81
N ILE A 18 1.45 14.87 5.53
CA ILE A 18 2.52 15.05 6.52
C ILE A 18 2.59 16.51 6.99
N ARG A 19 2.54 17.47 6.06
CA ARG A 19 2.59 18.90 6.37
C ARG A 19 1.34 19.43 7.10
N SER A 20 0.24 18.67 7.04
CA SER A 20 -1.01 18.99 7.75
C SER A 20 -1.03 18.49 9.20
N LEU A 21 0.03 17.80 9.65
CA LEU A 21 0.16 17.43 11.06
C LEU A 21 0.26 18.68 11.95
N PRO A 22 -0.38 18.68 13.14
CA PRO A 22 -0.22 19.76 14.09
C PRO A 22 1.22 19.81 14.64
N PRO A 23 1.66 20.94 15.23
CA PRO A 23 3.02 21.08 15.78
C PRO A 23 3.41 20.01 16.80
N HIS A 24 2.42 19.50 17.54
CA HIS A 24 2.56 18.40 18.48
C HIS A 24 1.58 17.28 18.10
N PRO A 25 1.96 16.40 17.16
CA PRO A 25 1.09 15.32 16.70
C PRO A 25 0.86 14.31 17.82
N THR A 26 -0.39 13.87 17.97
CA THR A 26 -0.72 12.77 18.87
C THR A 26 -0.20 11.44 18.32
N HIS A 27 -0.13 10.43 19.16
CA HIS A 27 0.18 9.06 18.74
C HIS A 27 -0.74 8.60 17.59
N ASP A 28 -2.03 8.88 17.68
CA ASP A 28 -3.00 8.46 16.67
C ASP A 28 -2.87 9.26 15.35
N ASP A 29 -2.33 10.48 15.39
CA ASP A 29 -1.98 11.24 14.18
C ASP A 29 -0.78 10.61 13.47
N LEU A 30 0.26 10.26 14.23
CA LEU A 30 1.44 9.58 13.72
C LEU A 30 1.09 8.18 13.19
N LEU A 31 0.25 7.44 13.90
CA LEU A 31 -0.27 6.14 13.48
C LEU A 31 -0.97 6.25 12.12
N PHE A 32 -1.86 7.23 11.96
CA PHE A 32 -2.55 7.45 10.70
C PHE A 32 -1.59 7.73 9.55
N ILE A 33 -0.58 8.60 9.76
CA ILE A 33 0.43 8.89 8.73
C ILE A 33 1.28 7.65 8.42
N ALA A 34 1.69 6.89 9.44
CA ALA A 34 2.43 5.65 9.25
C ALA A 34 1.63 4.62 8.43
N MET A 35 0.33 4.45 8.73
CA MET A 35 -0.57 3.60 7.95
C MET A 35 -0.75 4.10 6.52
N LEU A 36 -0.90 5.42 6.32
CA LEU A 36 -1.08 6.03 4.99
C LEU A 36 0.15 5.80 4.10
N LEU A 37 1.34 6.06 4.65
CA LEU A 37 2.61 5.86 3.95
C LEU A 37 2.86 4.37 3.67
N SER A 38 2.62 3.50 4.67
CA SER A 38 2.71 2.05 4.49
C SER A 38 1.78 1.59 3.39
N GLY A 39 0.51 2.00 3.43
CA GLY A 39 -0.47 1.60 2.44
C GLY A 39 -0.13 2.05 1.02
N PHE A 40 0.52 3.21 0.89
CA PHE A 40 1.01 3.72 -0.38
C PHE A 40 2.24 2.94 -0.87
N TYR A 41 3.34 2.92 -0.11
CA TYR A 41 4.61 2.35 -0.56
C TYR A 41 4.62 0.82 -0.54
N GLY A 42 3.92 0.19 0.40
CA GLY A 42 3.73 -1.27 0.49
C GLY A 42 2.57 -1.83 -0.33
N LEU A 43 1.85 -0.98 -1.08
CA LEU A 43 0.69 -1.35 -1.90
C LEU A 43 -0.41 -2.10 -1.11
N HIS A 44 -0.60 -1.74 0.17
CA HIS A 44 -1.59 -2.42 1.02
C HIS A 44 -3.01 -2.04 0.65
N ARG A 45 -3.91 -3.02 0.82
CA ARG A 45 -5.32 -2.70 1.01
C ARG A 45 -5.51 -2.17 2.43
N LEU A 46 -6.43 -1.23 2.62
CA LEU A 46 -6.73 -0.73 3.97
C LEU A 46 -7.11 -1.87 4.95
N GLY A 47 -7.83 -2.89 4.48
CA GLY A 47 -8.20 -4.05 5.30
C GLY A 47 -7.01 -4.92 5.76
N GLU A 48 -5.80 -4.73 5.24
CA GLU A 48 -4.59 -5.40 5.73
C GLU A 48 -3.94 -4.63 6.90
N LEU A 49 -4.28 -3.35 7.08
CA LEU A 49 -3.70 -2.46 8.09
C LEU A 49 -4.69 -2.12 9.21
N SER A 50 -5.95 -2.53 9.08
CA SER A 50 -7.04 -2.10 9.97
C SER A 50 -8.03 -3.22 10.20
N PHE A 51 -8.71 -3.18 11.34
CA PHE A 51 -9.85 -4.06 11.56
C PHE A 51 -11.12 -3.63 10.83
N PRO A 52 -12.00 -4.60 10.50
CA PRO A 52 -13.40 -4.34 10.25
C PRO A 52 -14.02 -3.54 11.41
N ASP A 53 -14.90 -2.61 11.07
CA ASP A 53 -15.64 -1.86 12.08
C ASP A 53 -16.55 -2.80 12.89
N ASP A 54 -17.18 -3.77 12.21
CA ASP A 54 -17.91 -4.88 12.82
C ASP A 54 -16.96 -5.81 13.58
N VAL A 55 -17.23 -6.02 14.86
CA VAL A 55 -16.40 -6.81 15.77
C VAL A 55 -16.46 -8.30 15.43
N GLU A 56 -17.61 -8.80 14.94
CA GLU A 56 -17.80 -10.23 14.63
C GLU A 56 -16.96 -10.69 13.44
N LEU A 57 -16.54 -9.74 12.60
CA LEU A 57 -15.70 -9.99 11.43
C LEU A 57 -14.20 -9.90 11.73
N ARG A 58 -13.81 -9.58 12.97
CA ARG A 58 -12.41 -9.40 13.35
C ARG A 58 -11.74 -10.74 13.56
N ASP A 59 -10.49 -10.78 13.16
CA ASP A 59 -9.65 -11.97 13.23
C ASP A 59 -8.21 -11.52 13.48
N ASP A 60 -7.75 -11.73 14.70
CA ASP A 60 -6.42 -11.33 15.16
C ASP A 60 -5.32 -12.10 14.42
N GLN A 61 -5.63 -13.22 13.75
CA GLN A 61 -4.64 -13.92 12.93
C GLN A 61 -4.35 -13.16 11.63
N LYS A 62 -5.22 -12.24 11.21
CA LYS A 62 -5.07 -11.46 9.98
C LYS A 62 -4.33 -10.14 10.19
N THR A 63 -3.90 -9.83 11.41
CA THR A 63 -3.19 -8.59 11.73
C THR A 63 -1.68 -8.77 11.69
N ILE A 64 -0.99 -7.68 11.33
CA ILE A 64 0.47 -7.66 11.25
C ILE A 64 1.03 -7.56 12.67
N LYS A 65 1.91 -8.48 13.04
CA LYS A 65 2.52 -8.52 14.37
C LYS A 65 3.77 -7.64 14.45
N ALA A 66 3.91 -6.87 15.52
CA ALA A 66 5.07 -6.01 15.76
C ALA A 66 6.38 -6.81 15.85
N ALA A 67 6.35 -8.03 16.38
CA ALA A 67 7.52 -8.91 16.45
C ALA A 67 8.08 -9.31 15.07
N SER A 68 7.32 -9.14 13.99
CA SER A 68 7.81 -9.39 12.63
C SER A 68 8.55 -8.20 12.01
N VAL A 69 8.54 -7.03 12.67
CA VAL A 69 9.16 -5.82 12.12
C VAL A 69 10.68 -5.93 12.18
N VAL A 70 11.31 -5.71 11.04
CA VAL A 70 12.76 -5.53 10.92
C VAL A 70 13.02 -4.12 10.40
N ILE A 71 13.81 -3.36 11.15
CA ILE A 71 14.19 -1.98 10.79
C ILE A 71 15.60 -1.99 10.21
N SER A 72 15.79 -1.22 9.15
CA SER A 72 17.05 -1.02 8.45
C SER A 72 17.28 0.48 8.20
N PRO A 73 18.50 0.91 7.85
CA PRO A 73 18.77 2.32 7.50
C PRO A 73 17.91 2.83 6.33
N SER A 74 17.48 1.94 5.44
CA SER A 74 16.69 2.25 4.24
C SER A 74 15.18 2.14 4.44
N GLY A 75 14.71 1.76 5.63
CA GLY A 75 13.28 1.59 5.91
C GLY A 75 13.00 0.39 6.81
N TYR A 76 11.81 -0.19 6.67
CA TYR A 76 11.35 -1.31 7.51
C TYR A 76 10.54 -2.31 6.70
N GLN A 77 10.50 -3.54 7.18
CA GLN A 77 9.74 -4.64 6.62
C GLN A 77 9.03 -5.42 7.73
N TYR A 78 7.98 -6.14 7.39
CA TYR A 78 7.20 -6.98 8.30
C TYR A 78 6.54 -8.13 7.56
N PHE A 79 6.14 -9.15 8.32
CA PHE A 79 5.45 -10.31 7.78
C PHE A 79 3.96 -10.01 7.58
N LEU A 80 3.39 -10.47 6.46
CA LEU A 80 1.96 -10.35 6.17
C LEU A 80 1.27 -11.69 6.36
N PRO A 81 0.30 -11.80 7.28
CA PRO A 81 -0.34 -13.08 7.61
C PRO A 81 -1.21 -13.65 6.48
N GLY A 82 -1.58 -12.85 5.47
CA GLY A 82 -2.47 -13.27 4.39
C GLY A 82 -1.73 -13.66 3.11
N HIS A 83 -1.14 -14.86 3.05
CA HIS A 83 -0.72 -15.46 1.78
C HIS A 83 -1.61 -16.66 1.42
N LYS A 84 -2.15 -16.71 0.20
CA LYS A 84 -3.05 -17.78 -0.26
C LYS A 84 -2.40 -19.18 -0.26
N ALA A 85 -1.06 -19.26 -0.26
CA ALA A 85 -0.33 -20.52 -0.12
C ALA A 85 0.03 -20.86 1.34
N ASP A 86 -0.16 -19.93 2.27
CA ASP A 86 0.13 -20.11 3.69
C ASP A 86 -1.18 -20.43 4.43
N ARG A 87 -1.74 -21.60 4.11
CA ARG A 87 -3.00 -22.09 4.71
C ARG A 87 -2.86 -22.40 6.20
N PHE A 88 -1.63 -22.52 6.70
CA PHE A 88 -1.34 -22.95 8.06
C PHE A 88 -0.92 -21.80 8.98
N PHE A 89 -0.72 -20.58 8.45
CA PHE A 89 -0.20 -19.44 9.22
C PHE A 89 1.04 -19.82 10.06
N GLU A 90 1.88 -20.73 9.55
CA GLU A 90 3.08 -21.25 10.23
C GLU A 90 4.24 -20.25 10.20
N GLY A 91 3.95 -18.97 9.97
CA GLY A 91 4.80 -17.90 10.42
C GLY A 91 4.88 -18.02 11.94
N ASN A 92 6.06 -18.43 12.44
CA ASN A 92 6.42 -18.65 13.84
C ASN A 92 6.37 -17.35 14.68
N THR A 93 5.25 -16.63 14.64
CA THR A 93 5.00 -15.44 15.42
C THR A 93 4.48 -15.85 16.78
N PHE A 94 5.22 -15.48 17.82
CA PHE A 94 4.82 -15.66 19.20
C PHE A 94 3.36 -15.18 19.39
N PRO A 95 2.46 -16.02 19.93
CA PRO A 95 1.04 -15.67 20.12
C PRO A 95 0.81 -14.48 21.06
N LEU A 96 1.87 -13.97 21.71
CA LEU A 96 1.85 -12.82 22.61
C LEU A 96 2.44 -11.54 21.99
N SER A 97 2.81 -11.54 20.70
CA SER A 97 3.28 -10.31 20.06
C SER A 97 2.13 -9.31 19.93
N ALA A 98 2.37 -8.08 20.41
CA ALA A 98 1.50 -6.95 20.14
C ALA A 98 1.32 -6.74 18.62
N GLU A 99 0.19 -6.15 18.25
CA GLU A 99 -0.08 -5.73 16.88
C GLU A 99 0.83 -4.57 16.48
N LEU A 100 1.20 -4.51 15.20
CA LEU A 100 2.02 -3.41 14.68
C LEU A 100 1.26 -2.09 14.71
N TRP A 101 0.01 -2.12 14.27
CA TRP A 101 -0.84 -0.94 14.20
C TRP A 101 -1.68 -0.87 15.46
N LEU A 102 -1.27 -0.04 16.42
CA LEU A 102 -1.99 0.17 17.66
C LEU A 102 -2.28 1.64 17.88
N THR A 103 -3.54 1.93 18.21
CA THR A 103 -3.97 3.23 18.72
C THR A 103 -3.37 3.48 20.11
N SER A 104 -3.45 4.74 20.55
CA SER A 104 -3.12 5.16 21.91
C SER A 104 -3.86 4.39 23.01
N ALA A 105 -5.02 3.81 22.68
CA ALA A 105 -5.80 2.95 23.57
C ALA A 105 -5.37 1.47 23.55
N GLY A 106 -4.31 1.12 22.83
CA GLY A 106 -3.80 -0.26 22.73
C GLY A 106 -4.67 -1.18 21.86
N THR A 107 -5.52 -0.62 20.99
CA THR A 107 -6.38 -1.40 20.08
C THR A 107 -5.98 -1.18 18.62
N VAL A 108 -6.23 -2.18 17.77
CA VAL A 108 -6.00 -2.07 16.32
C VAL A 108 -6.95 -1.02 15.72
N PRO A 109 -6.45 -0.06 14.91
CA PRO A 109 -7.30 0.94 14.29
C PRO A 109 -8.32 0.29 13.35
N THR A 110 -9.57 0.75 13.38
CA THR A 110 -10.60 0.27 12.46
C THR A 110 -10.52 0.97 11.11
N ARG A 111 -11.23 0.44 10.12
CA ARG A 111 -11.43 1.13 8.84
C ARG A 111 -12.02 2.53 9.03
N SER A 112 -12.98 2.72 9.94
CA SER A 112 -13.56 4.04 10.22
C SER A 112 -12.59 4.99 10.91
N PHE A 113 -11.68 4.51 11.76
CA PHE A 113 -10.59 5.32 12.31
C PHE A 113 -9.79 5.97 11.17
N PHE A 114 -9.31 5.15 10.23
CA PHE A 114 -8.49 5.62 9.12
C PHE A 114 -9.29 6.56 8.20
N MET A 115 -10.50 6.15 7.81
CA MET A 115 -11.33 6.91 6.87
C MET A 115 -11.78 8.26 7.44
N ARG A 116 -11.97 8.38 8.75
CA ARG A 116 -12.31 9.67 9.40
C ARG A 116 -11.18 10.67 9.22
N ARG A 117 -9.94 10.26 9.51
CA ARG A 117 -8.74 11.09 9.38
C ARG A 117 -8.45 11.44 7.91
N LEU A 118 -8.58 10.47 7.01
CA LEU A 118 -8.41 10.69 5.58
C LEU A 118 -9.37 11.74 5.00
N ARG A 119 -10.64 11.76 5.47
CA ARG A 119 -11.66 12.70 5.00
C ARG A 119 -11.49 14.13 5.50
N ILE A 120 -10.70 14.34 6.55
CA ILE A 120 -10.31 15.69 7.00
C ILE A 120 -9.39 16.33 5.97
N LEU A 121 -8.51 15.52 5.35
CA LEU A 121 -7.48 15.98 4.43
C LEU A 121 -7.95 16.01 2.98
N PHE A 122 -8.78 15.05 2.57
CA PHE A 122 -9.13 14.85 1.17
C PHE A 122 -10.64 14.79 0.95
N ASN A 123 -11.07 15.24 -0.23
CA ASN A 123 -12.45 15.11 -0.66
C ASN A 123 -12.86 13.64 -0.88
N LYS A 124 -14.16 13.41 -1.11
CA LYS A 124 -14.75 12.06 -1.26
C LYS A 124 -14.21 11.24 -2.44
N SER A 125 -13.39 11.83 -3.33
CA SER A 125 -12.72 11.08 -4.41
C SER A 125 -11.58 10.20 -3.89
N ILE A 126 -11.01 10.50 -2.71
CA ILE A 126 -9.97 9.69 -2.06
C ILE A 126 -10.58 8.76 -1.01
N ALA A 127 -10.09 7.52 -0.95
CA ALA A 127 -10.50 6.51 0.03
C ALA A 127 -9.37 5.51 0.30
N GLY A 128 -9.58 4.51 1.17
CA GLY A 128 -8.54 3.50 1.48
C GLY A 128 -7.96 2.79 0.25
N GLN A 129 -8.75 2.57 -0.81
CA GLN A 129 -8.26 1.98 -2.07
C GLN A 129 -7.38 2.91 -2.92
N SER A 130 -7.37 4.21 -2.61
CA SER A 130 -6.55 5.21 -3.29
C SER A 130 -5.06 5.05 -2.98
N MET A 131 -4.71 4.52 -1.80
CA MET A 131 -3.31 4.25 -1.41
C MET A 131 -2.66 3.25 -2.36
N ARG A 132 -3.24 2.04 -2.47
CA ARG A 132 -2.74 0.98 -3.35
C ARG A 132 -2.71 1.39 -4.82
N ALA A 133 -3.71 2.13 -5.28
CA ALA A 133 -3.73 2.65 -6.65
C ALA A 133 -2.66 3.74 -6.87
N GLY A 134 -2.47 4.60 -5.88
CA GLY A 134 -1.45 5.66 -5.89
C GLY A 134 -0.04 5.10 -5.96
N GLY A 135 0.30 4.18 -5.05
CA GLY A 135 1.61 3.54 -5.03
C GLY A 135 1.92 2.81 -6.33
N ALA A 136 0.96 2.04 -6.88
CA ALA A 136 1.14 1.33 -8.14
C ALA A 136 1.36 2.29 -9.32
N THR A 137 0.60 3.40 -9.34
CA THR A 137 0.75 4.44 -10.37
C THR A 137 2.13 5.10 -10.25
N SER A 138 2.56 5.45 -9.03
CA SER A 138 3.85 6.09 -8.79
C SER A 138 5.03 5.19 -9.17
N LEU A 139 4.98 3.90 -8.86
CA LEU A 139 6.01 2.94 -9.29
C LEU A 139 6.08 2.85 -10.82
N ALA A 140 4.93 2.79 -11.50
CA ALA A 140 4.88 2.78 -12.96
C ALA A 140 5.46 4.07 -13.57
N GLU A 141 5.14 5.24 -13.00
CA GLU A 141 5.69 6.53 -13.43
C GLU A 141 7.21 6.62 -13.26
N ASN A 142 7.76 5.96 -12.24
CA ASN A 142 9.20 5.86 -12.01
C ASN A 142 9.87 4.76 -12.85
N GLY A 143 9.15 4.13 -13.78
CA GLY A 143 9.67 3.13 -14.71
C GLY A 143 9.98 1.77 -14.08
N VAL A 144 9.40 1.47 -12.91
CA VAL A 144 9.52 0.14 -12.29
C VAL A 144 8.81 -0.87 -13.17
N ALA A 145 9.48 -2.00 -13.43
CA ALA A 145 8.96 -3.03 -14.31
C ALA A 145 7.60 -3.57 -13.82
N PRO A 146 6.64 -3.84 -14.72
CA PRO A 146 5.30 -4.31 -14.36
C PRO A 146 5.31 -5.59 -13.52
N SER A 147 6.24 -6.51 -13.78
CA SER A 147 6.43 -7.75 -13.00
C SER A 147 6.79 -7.48 -11.54
N ILE A 148 7.61 -6.47 -11.29
CA ILE A 148 8.00 -6.04 -9.93
C ILE A 148 6.80 -5.39 -9.24
N ILE A 149 6.06 -4.50 -9.91
CA ILE A 149 4.84 -3.89 -9.35
C ILE A 149 3.81 -4.97 -8.99
N GLN A 150 3.62 -5.94 -9.89
CA GLN A 150 2.71 -7.06 -9.69
C GLN A 150 3.10 -7.91 -8.47
N ALA A 151 4.39 -8.24 -8.34
CA ALA A 151 4.93 -8.99 -7.22
C ALA A 151 4.77 -8.22 -5.90
N THR A 152 5.18 -6.95 -5.85
CA THR A 152 5.08 -6.09 -4.66
C THR A 152 3.65 -5.99 -4.16
N GLY A 153 2.69 -5.77 -5.07
CA GLY A 153 1.29 -5.68 -4.67
C GLY A 153 0.59 -7.02 -4.53
N ARG A 154 1.29 -8.15 -4.74
CA ARG A 154 0.74 -9.50 -4.57
C ARG A 154 -0.50 -9.72 -5.44
N TRP A 155 -0.47 -9.25 -6.69
CA TRP A 155 -1.57 -9.48 -7.64
C TRP A 155 -1.39 -10.82 -8.35
N SER A 156 -2.42 -11.67 -8.30
CA SER A 156 -2.42 -12.99 -8.95
C SER A 156 -2.66 -12.94 -10.47
N SER A 157 -2.93 -11.76 -11.03
CA SER A 157 -3.17 -11.55 -12.47
C SER A 157 -2.85 -10.11 -12.87
N ASP A 158 -2.97 -9.80 -14.17
CA ASP A 158 -2.80 -8.46 -14.74
C ASP A 158 -3.82 -7.41 -14.26
N ALA A 159 -4.69 -7.77 -13.30
CA ALA A 159 -5.60 -6.85 -12.64
C ALA A 159 -4.91 -5.63 -11.99
N PHE A 160 -3.58 -5.67 -11.79
CA PHE A 160 -2.81 -4.50 -11.34
C PHE A 160 -2.83 -3.35 -12.37
N GLN A 161 -2.99 -3.63 -13.67
CA GLN A 161 -3.08 -2.59 -14.71
C GLN A 161 -4.26 -1.65 -14.47
N LEU A 162 -5.38 -2.18 -13.94
CA LEU A 162 -6.52 -1.35 -13.55
C LEU A 162 -6.12 -0.32 -12.49
N TYR A 163 -5.15 -0.63 -11.62
CA TYR A 163 -4.71 0.28 -10.55
C TYR A 163 -3.80 1.39 -11.04
N ILE A 164 -3.19 1.28 -12.23
CA ILE A 164 -2.41 2.34 -12.86
C ILE A 164 -3.40 3.36 -13.47
N ARG A 165 -3.56 4.52 -12.83
CA ARG A 165 -4.57 5.52 -13.21
C ARG A 165 -4.02 6.58 -14.16
N LYS A 166 -3.60 6.15 -15.36
CA LYS A 166 -3.12 7.02 -16.46
C LYS A 166 -3.84 6.73 -17.77
N ASN A 167 -3.65 7.62 -18.76
CA ASN A 167 -4.12 7.41 -20.12
C ASN A 167 -3.60 6.04 -20.64
N PRO A 168 -4.44 5.21 -21.28
CA PRO A 168 -4.05 3.90 -21.80
C PRO A 168 -2.80 3.91 -22.68
N VAL A 169 -2.55 5.00 -23.42
CA VAL A 169 -1.34 5.17 -24.25
C VAL A 169 -0.08 5.30 -23.39
N LEU A 170 -0.15 6.03 -22.27
CA LEU A 170 0.96 6.12 -21.33
C LEU A 170 1.20 4.79 -20.62
N ILE A 171 0.13 4.06 -20.30
CA ILE A 171 0.24 2.70 -19.76
C ILE A 171 0.94 1.79 -20.78
N GLN A 172 0.56 1.85 -22.06
CA GLN A 172 1.20 1.06 -23.10
C GLN A 172 2.70 1.40 -23.24
N ALA A 173 3.07 2.68 -23.22
CA ALA A 173 4.46 3.11 -23.28
C ALA A 173 5.27 2.70 -22.04
N LEU A 174 4.69 2.81 -20.84
CA LEU A 174 5.34 2.44 -19.57
C LEU A 174 5.48 0.92 -19.41
N ILE A 175 4.50 0.14 -19.89
CA ILE A 175 4.48 -1.33 -19.76
C ILE A 175 5.24 -2.01 -20.91
N PHE A 176 5.13 -1.51 -22.15
CA PHE A 176 5.63 -2.19 -23.35
C PHE A 176 6.69 -1.41 -24.14
N GLY A 177 6.95 -0.14 -23.83
CA GLY A 177 7.88 0.70 -24.61
C GLY A 177 9.36 0.35 -24.49
N ARG A 178 9.76 -0.50 -23.53
CA ARG A 178 11.18 -0.85 -23.27
C ARG A 178 11.64 -2.21 -23.81
N SER A 179 10.76 -3.02 -24.40
CA SER A 179 11.19 -4.26 -25.09
C SER A 179 12.02 -4.01 -26.36
N LEU A 180 12.12 -2.76 -26.84
CA LEU A 180 12.87 -2.40 -28.04
C LEU A 180 14.29 -1.85 -27.78
N GLN A 181 14.74 -1.69 -26.53
CA GLN A 181 16.10 -1.18 -26.21
C GLN A 181 17.10 -2.26 -25.77
N SER A 182 16.72 -3.54 -25.77
CA SER A 182 17.61 -4.65 -25.45
C SER A 182 17.95 -5.53 -26.67
N MET A 183 18.33 -4.92 -27.79
CA MET A 183 19.09 -5.63 -28.83
C MET A 183 20.52 -5.10 -28.81
N PRO A 184 21.54 -5.95 -28.58
CA PRO A 184 22.92 -5.51 -28.71
C PRO A 184 23.16 -5.11 -30.17
N ALA A 185 23.79 -3.94 -30.37
CA ALA A 185 24.24 -3.53 -31.68
C ALA A 185 25.27 -4.58 -32.17
N TYR A 186 24.90 -5.34 -33.20
CA TYR A 186 25.84 -6.18 -33.92
C TYR A 186 26.93 -5.28 -34.50
N THR A 187 28.13 -5.36 -33.92
CA THR A 187 29.32 -4.74 -34.48
C THR A 187 29.78 -5.62 -35.64
N HIS A 188 29.59 -5.14 -36.87
CA HIS A 188 30.24 -5.73 -38.04
C HIS A 188 31.75 -5.51 -37.89
N ILE A 189 32.50 -6.60 -37.74
CA ILE A 189 33.95 -6.61 -37.90
C ILE A 189 34.21 -6.79 -39.39
N SER A 190 34.99 -5.88 -39.96
CA SER A 190 35.70 -6.05 -41.24
C SER A 190 37.18 -5.83 -40.96
#